data_AF-A0A2M7FBV4-F1
#
_entry.id   AF-A0A2M7FBV4-F1
#
_cell.length_a   1.000
_cell.length_b   1.000
_cell.length_c   1.000
_cell.angle_alpha   90.00
_cell.angle_beta   90.00
_cell.angle_gamma   90.00
#
_symmetry.space_group_name_H-M   'P 1'
#
loop_
_entity.id
_entity.type
_entity.pdbx_description
1 polymer ?
#
loop_
_entity_poly.entity_id
_entity_poly.type
_entity_poly.pdbx_seq_one_letter_code
_entity_poly.pdbx_strand_id
1 'polypeptide(L)'
;MTITGFVGKSNISFLITGAGAGALQASIARSANVAVGDIVFVPGPGMLPIGSITRIDDDPSSPSMTLRIMPALNLFSISWVVVRETGTTLFDAFLHASSTSSLP
;
A
#
# COMPACT_ATOMS: atom_id res chain seq x y z
N MET A 1 12.32 -2.54 2.30
CA MET A 1 11.31 -2.46 1.22
C MET A 1 10.11 -1.69 1.75
N THR A 2 9.63 -0.72 0.99
CA THR A 2 8.50 0.16 1.36
C THR A 2 7.50 0.19 0.22
N ILE A 3 6.21 0.15 0.53
CA ILE A 3 5.14 0.31 -0.47
C ILE A 3 4.22 1.45 -0.04
N THR A 4 3.68 2.19 -1.01
CA THR A 4 2.65 3.20 -0.72
C THR A 4 1.33 2.51 -0.44
N GLY A 5 0.64 2.94 0.61
CA GLY A 5 -0.71 2.50 0.93
C GLY A 5 -1.59 3.64 1.42
N PHE A 6 -2.87 3.34 1.57
CA PHE A 6 -3.89 4.29 1.94
C PHE A 6 -4.83 3.69 2.98
N VAL A 7 -5.39 4.52 3.85
CA VAL A 7 -6.40 4.09 4.84
C VAL A 7 -7.76 4.68 4.52
N GLY A 8 -8.77 3.79 4.57
CA GLY A 8 -10.18 4.15 4.52
C GLY A 8 -10.60 4.93 3.27
N LYS A 9 -11.77 5.59 3.34
CA LYS A 9 -12.29 6.46 2.27
C LYS A 9 -11.59 7.81 2.18
N SER A 10 -10.92 8.23 3.26
CA SER A 10 -10.21 9.52 3.37
C SER A 10 -8.92 9.56 2.54
N ASN A 11 -8.51 8.43 1.95
CA ASN A 11 -7.40 8.31 1.01
C ASN A 11 -6.07 8.88 1.55
N ILE A 12 -5.85 8.72 2.86
CA ILE A 12 -4.64 9.21 3.52
C ILE A 12 -3.49 8.30 3.11
N SER A 13 -2.55 8.86 2.34
CA SER A 13 -1.39 8.13 1.83
C SER A 13 -0.28 8.01 2.87
N PHE A 14 0.31 6.83 3.00
CA PHE A 14 1.48 6.59 3.85
C PHE A 14 2.34 5.44 3.32
N LEU A 15 3.54 5.29 3.89
CA LEU A 15 4.45 4.22 3.53
C LEU A 15 4.28 3.04 4.50
N ILE A 16 3.99 1.88 3.94
CA ILE A 16 3.94 0.60 4.64
C ILE A 16 5.31 -0.04 4.56
N THR A 17 5.75 -0.60 5.70
CA THR A 17 7.01 -1.28 5.88
C THR A 17 6.78 -2.63 6.56
N GLY A 18 7.64 -3.60 6.28
CA GLY A 18 7.62 -4.89 6.97
C GLY A 18 8.22 -4.78 8.37
N ALA A 19 7.57 -5.40 9.36
CA ALA A 19 8.01 -5.44 10.76
C ALA A 19 8.60 -6.82 11.16
N GLY A 20 8.74 -7.74 10.21
CA GLY A 20 9.16 -9.13 10.45
C GLY A 20 7.97 -10.08 10.66
N ALA A 21 8.20 -11.39 10.48
CA ALA A 21 7.19 -12.45 10.64
C ALA A 21 5.86 -12.23 9.87
N GLY A 22 5.93 -11.54 8.72
CA GLY A 22 4.73 -11.19 7.94
C GLY A 22 3.93 -10.00 8.47
N ALA A 23 4.33 -9.38 9.58
CA ALA A 23 3.69 -8.20 10.12
C ALA A 23 4.01 -6.94 9.30
N LEU A 24 3.05 -6.03 9.24
CA LEU A 24 3.16 -4.75 8.54
C LEU A 24 3.03 -3.60 9.53
N GLN A 25 3.74 -2.51 9.26
CA GLN A 25 3.64 -1.28 10.03
C GLN A 25 3.79 -0.04 9.15
N ALA A 26 3.28 1.09 9.62
CA ALA A 26 3.45 2.38 8.98
C ALA A 26 3.69 3.48 10.01
N SER A 27 4.42 4.53 9.63
CA SER A 27 4.55 5.75 10.42
C SER A 27 3.77 6.87 9.74
N ILE A 28 2.90 7.53 10.49
CA ILE A 28 2.01 8.57 9.97
C ILE A 28 1.98 9.78 10.91
N ALA A 29 1.63 10.95 10.38
CA ALA A 29 1.44 12.16 11.20
C ALA A 29 0.33 11.93 12.24
N ARG A 30 0.54 12.39 13.48
CA ARG A 30 -0.47 12.29 14.54
C ARG A 30 -1.81 12.95 14.16
N SER A 31 -1.78 14.02 13.37
CA SER A 31 -2.99 14.72 12.92
C SER A 31 -3.81 13.93 11.90
N ALA A 32 -3.33 12.77 11.41
CA ALA A 32 -4.07 11.94 10.48
C ALA A 32 -5.27 11.29 11.17
N ASN A 33 -6.43 11.38 10.53
CA ASN A 33 -7.67 10.78 11.02
C ASN A 33 -7.74 9.30 10.62
N VAL A 34 -7.20 8.44 11.47
CA VAL A 34 -7.21 6.97 11.31
C VAL A 34 -7.65 6.31 12.62
N ALA A 35 -8.27 5.14 12.52
CA ALA A 35 -8.78 4.38 13.66
C ALA A 35 -8.39 2.90 13.58
N VAL A 36 -8.37 2.24 14.75
CA VAL A 36 -8.29 0.77 14.80
C VAL A 36 -9.52 0.18 14.12
N GLY A 37 -9.30 -0.84 13.29
CA GLY A 37 -10.31 -1.46 12.44
C GLY A 37 -10.35 -0.90 11.02
N ASP A 38 -9.71 0.24 10.75
CA ASP A 38 -9.63 0.77 9.40
C ASP A 38 -8.91 -0.19 8.45
N ILE A 39 -9.45 -0.30 7.24
CA ILE A 39 -8.86 -1.12 6.17
C ILE A 39 -7.74 -0.35 5.49
N VAL A 40 -6.63 -1.05 5.30
CA VAL A 40 -5.45 -0.57 4.57
C VAL A 40 -5.47 -1.12 3.15
N PHE A 41 -5.27 -0.21 2.20
CA PHE A 41 -5.28 -0.49 0.77
C PHE A 41 -3.92 -0.17 0.15
N VAL A 42 -3.62 -0.79 -0.98
CA VAL A 42 -2.49 -0.44 -1.84
C VAL A 42 -2.99 -0.06 -3.24
N PRO A 43 -2.20 0.70 -4.04
CA PRO A 43 -2.52 0.93 -5.43
C PRO A 43 -2.84 -0.38 -6.15
N GLY A 44 -3.85 -0.36 -7.00
CA GLY A 44 -4.27 -1.53 -7.78
C GLY A 44 -5.72 -1.41 -8.27
N PRO A 45 -6.13 -2.20 -9.27
CA PRO A 45 -7.52 -2.27 -9.69
C PRO A 45 -8.43 -2.56 -8.50
N GLY A 46 -9.41 -1.69 -8.27
CA GLY A 46 -10.39 -1.86 -7.19
C GLY A 46 -9.90 -1.54 -5.78
N MET A 47 -8.74 -0.88 -5.61
CA MET A 47 -8.10 -0.61 -4.31
C MET A 47 -7.90 -1.89 -3.51
N LEU A 48 -6.73 -2.53 -3.68
CA LEU A 48 -6.48 -3.86 -3.12
C LEU A 48 -6.37 -3.78 -1.59
N PRO A 49 -7.28 -4.42 -0.82
CA PRO A 49 -7.17 -4.46 0.64
C PRO A 49 -6.04 -5.42 1.03
N ILE A 50 -5.12 -4.95 1.86
CA ILE A 50 -3.97 -5.74 2.32
C ILE A 50 -4.04 -6.11 3.80
N GLY A 51 -4.90 -5.44 4.56
CA GLY A 51 -4.99 -5.65 6.00
C GLY A 51 -5.86 -4.63 6.70
N SER A 52 -5.83 -4.67 8.02
CA SER A 52 -6.52 -3.71 8.89
C SER A 52 -5.60 -3.22 10.00
N ILE A 53 -5.84 -1.99 10.46
CA ILE A 53 -5.14 -1.43 11.62
C ILE A 53 -5.62 -2.17 12.87
N THR A 54 -4.70 -2.81 13.60
CA THR A 54 -5.01 -3.49 14.86
C THR A 54 -4.56 -2.73 16.09
N ARG A 55 -3.59 -1.83 15.93
CA ARG A 55 -3.08 -0.99 17.02
C ARG A 55 -2.48 0.29 16.48
N ILE A 56 -2.61 1.35 17.26
CA ILE A 56 -1.95 2.64 17.05
C ILE A 56 -1.05 2.88 18.27
N ASP A 57 0.25 2.93 18.04
CA ASP A 57 1.25 3.29 19.04
C ASP A 57 1.46 4.81 18.94
N ASP A 58 0.94 5.56 19.91
CA ASP A 58 1.01 7.03 19.97
C ASP A 58 1.82 7.49 21.20
N ASP A 59 2.98 8.10 20.98
CA ASP A 59 3.81 8.73 22.02
C ASP A 59 3.61 10.24 21.96
N PRO A 60 2.91 10.87 22.92
CA PRO A 60 2.52 12.29 22.86
C PRO A 60 3.68 13.26 22.61
N SER A 61 4.91 12.88 22.93
CA SER A 61 6.11 13.69 22.68
C SER A 61 6.58 13.70 21.22
N SER A 62 6.09 12.77 20.39
CA SER A 62 6.52 12.55 19.01
C SER A 62 5.51 13.09 18.00
N PRO A 63 5.90 13.70 16.86
CA PRO A 63 4.94 14.22 15.87
C PRO A 63 4.27 13.12 15.02
N SER A 64 4.73 11.88 15.15
CA SER A 64 4.27 10.72 14.39
C SER A 64 3.78 9.60 15.29
N MET A 65 2.82 8.84 14.80
CA MET A 65 2.32 7.60 15.41
C MET A 65 2.64 6.39 14.54
N THR A 66 2.81 5.23 15.16
CA THR A 66 3.07 3.97 14.46
C THR A 66 1.79 3.14 14.37
N LEU A 67 1.40 2.77 13.17
CA LEU A 67 0.29 1.87 12.90
C LEU A 67 0.80 0.43 12.86
N ARG A 68 0.15 -0.47 13.60
CA ARG A 68 0.32 -1.92 13.47
C ARG A 68 -0.79 -2.46 12.59
N ILE A 69 -0.39 -3.14 11.52
CA ILE A 69 -1.30 -3.60 10.47
C ILE A 69 -1.27 -5.13 10.44
N MET A 70 -2.42 -5.74 10.67
CA MET A 70 -2.58 -7.18 10.48
C MET A 70 -2.89 -7.45 9.01
N PRO A 71 -2.09 -8.29 8.32
CA PRO A 71 -2.39 -8.70 6.95
C PRO A 71 -3.76 -9.39 6.87
N ALA A 72 -4.51 -9.14 5.80
CA ALA A 72 -5.81 -9.76 5.56
C ALA A 72 -5.71 -11.27 5.26
N LEU A 73 -4.50 -11.75 4.94
CA LEU A 73 -4.22 -13.11 4.53
C LEU A 73 -2.89 -13.57 5.13
N ASN A 74 -2.83 -14.83 5.53
CA ASN A 74 -1.60 -15.44 6.03
C ASN A 74 -0.66 -15.75 4.87
N LEU A 75 0.45 -15.01 4.77
CA LEU A 75 1.44 -15.17 3.70
C LEU A 75 2.10 -16.56 3.70
N PHE A 76 2.16 -17.25 4.85
CA PHE A 76 2.81 -18.56 4.98
C PHE A 76 1.95 -19.73 4.49
N SER A 77 0.67 -19.48 4.20
CA SER A 77 -0.24 -20.50 3.67
C SER A 77 -0.53 -20.35 2.17
N ILE A 78 0.13 -19.39 1.49
CA ILE A 78 -0.12 -19.11 0.07
C ILE A 78 0.66 -20.10 -0.80
N SER A 79 -0.02 -20.74 -1.74
CA SER A 79 0.58 -21.66 -2.72
C SER A 79 0.78 -21.07 -4.11
N TRP A 80 0.09 -19.98 -4.44
CA TRP A 80 0.20 -19.30 -5.72
C TRP A 80 -0.07 -17.80 -5.56
N VAL A 81 0.48 -17.00 -6.47
CA VAL A 81 0.27 -15.55 -6.52
C VAL A 81 -0.09 -15.12 -7.93
N VAL A 82 -0.89 -14.07 -8.05
CA VAL A 82 -1.09 -13.37 -9.32
C VAL A 82 -0.30 -12.07 -9.28
N VAL A 83 0.63 -11.93 -10.21
CA VAL A 83 1.38 -10.70 -10.40
C VAL A 83 0.50 -9.75 -11.22
N ARG A 84 0.29 -8.55 -10.70
CA ARG A 84 -0.45 -7.49 -11.39
C ARG A 84 0.46 -6.29 -11.56
N GLU A 85 0.58 -5.83 -12.80
CA GLU A 85 1.25 -4.57 -13.08
C GLU A 85 0.36 -3.42 -12.60
N THR A 86 0.94 -2.57 -11.76
CA THR A 86 0.24 -1.42 -11.19
C THR A 86 1.06 -0.17 -11.49
N GLY A 87 0.99 0.30 -12.75
CA GLY A 87 1.63 1.54 -13.23
C GLY A 87 2.75 1.34 -14.26
N THR A 88 2.87 2.33 -15.16
CA THR A 88 3.84 2.55 -16.28
C THR A 88 3.68 1.86 -17.64
N THR A 89 2.77 0.91 -17.86
CA THR A 89 2.58 0.37 -19.22
C THR A 89 1.98 1.36 -20.23
N LEU A 90 1.27 2.40 -19.78
CA LEU A 90 0.75 3.43 -20.70
C LEU A 90 1.86 4.28 -21.34
N PHE A 91 2.97 4.53 -20.64
CA PHE A 91 4.10 5.28 -21.19
C PHE A 91 4.91 4.44 -22.19
N ASP A 92 5.19 3.17 -21.87
CA ASP A 92 5.89 2.27 -22.79
C ASP A 92 5.05 1.93 -24.03
N ALA A 93 3.73 1.73 -23.88
CA ALA A 93 2.82 1.52 -25.00
C ALA A 93 2.71 2.74 -25.91
N PHE A 94 2.69 3.96 -25.35
CA PHE A 94 2.71 5.20 -26.12
C PHE A 94 4.03 5.37 -26.89
N LEU A 95 5.18 5.10 -26.25
CA LEU A 95 6.48 5.19 -26.90
C LEU A 95 6.64 4.15 -28.03
N HIS A 96 6.18 2.92 -27.83
CA HIS A 96 6.17 1.90 -28.88
C HIS A 96 5.24 2.26 -30.04
N ALA A 97 4.03 2.77 -29.77
CA ALA A 97 3.09 3.19 -30.80
C ALA A 97 3.59 4.40 -31.62
N SER A 98 4.29 5.33 -30.98
CA SER A 98 4.90 6.50 -31.65
C SER A 98 6.15 6.15 -32.47
N SER A 99 6.79 5.01 -32.22
CA SER A 99 8.01 4.57 -32.93
C SER A 99 7.71 3.79 -34.21
N THR A 100 6.46 3.35 -34.43
CA THR A 100 6.04 2.61 -35.62
C THR A 100 5.54 3.49 -36.78
N SER A 101 5.60 4.82 -36.69
CA SER A 101 5.13 5.72 -37.76
C SER A 101 6.21 6.15 -38.77
N SER A 102 7.26 5.34 -38.97
CA SER A 102 8.14 5.48 -40.14
C SER A 102 7.97 4.27 -41.05
N LEU A 103 7.05 4.38 -42.01
CA LEU A 103 6.95 3.52 -43.18
C LEU A 103 7.08 4.41 -44.45
N PRO A 104 7.51 3.81 -45.57
CA PRO A 104 8.56 4.30 -46.49
C PRO A 104 8.20 5.50 -47.37
#